data_AF-A0A519SJ73-F1
#
_entry.id   AF-A0A519SJ73-F1
#
_cell.length_a   1.000
_cell.length_b   1.000
_cell.length_c   1.000
_cell.angle_alpha   90.00
_cell.angle_beta   90.00
_cell.angle_gamma   90.00
#
_symmetry.space_group_name_H-M   'P 1'
#
loop_
_entity.id
_entity.type
_entity.pdbx_description
1 polymer ?
#
loop_
_entity_poly.entity_id
_entity_poly.type
_entity_poly.pdbx_seq_one_letter_code
_entity_poly.pdbx_strand_id
1 'polypeptide(L)'
;MRPTTRKASCPGDAAMKVRALLLSPLTLSRAVRPYKADVVAARRSNPLAYVVALSGTLVIAGLQLAFSFVEAPLFSMYFFCLLLTRFYGLGPGIVASLMSTVVGNFFFLMPIGTFSWRGQSGYFTALFAMMSSISVAMLASVQRYALAQKKLLKYEQKISQQNEALAQALQKAVSARDDFLAVAGHELKTPVTALSLQAQACQRRLKKASAGREPDPAVETWGRQVRGLDRLSTLIDELLDVSGINRGHLSLNLESLDLCDVVHEVVARYSDVAADSCCQVSV
;
A
#
# COMPACT_ATOMS: atom_id res chain seq x y z
N MET A 1 -36.17 26.62 13.56
CA MET A 1 -35.90 25.24 13.12
C MET A 1 -35.58 25.26 11.62
N ARG A 2 -34.33 25.02 11.22
CA ARG A 2 -33.93 24.83 9.81
C ARG A 2 -33.53 23.36 9.62
N PRO A 3 -33.93 22.68 8.53
CA PRO A 3 -33.52 21.31 8.29
C PRO A 3 -32.13 21.30 7.63
N THR A 4 -31.22 20.50 8.19
CA THR A 4 -29.92 20.20 7.59
C THR A 4 -30.07 19.06 6.59
N THR A 5 -29.91 19.35 5.30
CA THR A 5 -29.84 18.35 4.24
C THR A 5 -28.49 17.62 4.31
N ARG A 6 -28.54 16.33 4.65
CA ARG A 6 -27.39 15.42 4.66
C ARG A 6 -27.11 15.01 3.21
N LYS A 7 -26.06 15.57 2.60
CA LYS A 7 -25.58 15.16 1.26
C LYS A 7 -25.23 13.67 1.28
N ALA A 8 -25.96 12.88 0.51
CA ALA A 8 -25.61 11.50 0.19
C ALA A 8 -24.32 11.49 -0.66
N SER A 9 -23.31 10.76 -0.19
CA SER A 9 -22.04 10.58 -0.89
C SER A 9 -22.22 9.53 -1.98
N CYS A 10 -22.12 9.92 -3.24
CA CYS A 10 -22.24 9.02 -4.39
C CYS A 10 -21.07 8.00 -4.43
N PRO A 11 -21.33 6.73 -4.84
CA PRO A 11 -20.32 5.67 -4.93
C PRO A 11 -19.26 5.87 -6.03
N GLY A 12 -19.40 6.87 -6.90
CA GLY A 12 -18.42 7.19 -7.96
C GLY A 12 -17.10 7.80 -7.47
N ASP A 13 -17.09 8.35 -6.27
CA ASP A 13 -15.94 9.11 -5.74
C ASP A 13 -14.79 8.19 -5.25
N ALA A 14 -15.12 6.93 -4.91
CA ALA A 14 -14.14 5.91 -4.53
C ALA A 14 -13.43 5.32 -5.76
N ALA A 15 -14.17 5.05 -6.84
CA ALA A 15 -13.62 4.51 -8.09
C ALA A 15 -12.68 5.50 -8.79
N MET A 16 -12.98 6.81 -8.71
CA MET A 16 -12.10 7.86 -9.25
C MET A 16 -10.79 7.98 -8.46
N LYS A 17 -10.82 7.81 -7.14
CA LYS A 17 -9.61 7.80 -6.29
C LYS A 17 -8.69 6.62 -6.58
N VAL A 18 -9.25 5.43 -6.80
CA VAL A 18 -8.45 4.23 -7.14
C VAL A 18 -7.78 4.38 -8.51
N ARG A 19 -8.48 4.95 -9.49
CA ARG A 19 -7.93 5.21 -10.83
C ARG A 19 -6.86 6.31 -10.84
N ALA A 20 -6.96 7.29 -9.94
CA ALA A 20 -5.94 8.34 -9.76
C ALA A 20 -4.64 7.83 -9.10
N LEU A 21 -4.72 6.75 -8.32
CA LEU A 21 -3.55 6.12 -7.68
C LEU A 21 -2.72 5.24 -8.63
N LEU A 22 -3.35 4.66 -9.66
CA LEU A 22 -2.72 3.64 -10.51
C LEU A 22 -2.00 4.16 -11.77
N LEU A 23 -2.15 5.44 -12.16
CA LEU A 23 -1.80 5.85 -13.54
C LEU A 23 -1.02 7.17 -13.72
N SER A 24 -0.43 7.78 -12.69
CA SER A 24 0.36 9.01 -12.93
C SER A 24 1.78 8.99 -12.35
N PRO A 25 2.84 9.16 -13.16
CA PRO A 25 4.20 9.41 -12.66
C PRO A 25 4.30 10.72 -11.84
N LEU A 26 3.24 11.54 -11.86
CA LEU A 26 3.11 12.79 -11.09
C LEU A 26 2.77 12.55 -9.61
N THR A 27 2.11 11.45 -9.22
CA THR A 27 1.87 11.13 -7.79
C THR A 27 3.17 10.73 -7.09
N LEU A 28 4.05 10.00 -7.78
CA LEU A 28 5.38 9.65 -7.28
C LEU A 28 6.23 10.91 -7.02
N SER A 29 6.21 11.88 -7.95
CA SER A 29 6.86 13.19 -7.81
C SER A 29 6.36 14.00 -6.60
N ARG A 30 5.05 13.93 -6.31
CA ARG A 30 4.46 14.59 -5.12
C ARG A 30 4.80 13.87 -3.81
N ALA A 31 4.89 12.54 -3.81
CA ALA A 31 5.30 11.75 -2.65
C ALA A 31 6.77 12.00 -2.25
N VAL A 32 7.63 12.40 -3.20
CA VAL A 32 9.06 12.69 -2.96
C VAL A 32 9.32 14.15 -2.55
N ARG A 33 8.41 15.11 -2.80
CA ARG A 33 8.55 16.51 -2.33
C ARG A 33 8.74 16.69 -0.82
N PRO A 34 8.03 15.98 0.08
CA PRO A 34 8.25 16.15 1.52
C PRO A 34 9.67 15.75 1.96
N TYR A 35 10.38 14.90 1.20
CA TYR A 35 11.75 14.51 1.52
C TYR A 35 12.75 15.68 1.40
N LYS A 36 12.65 16.50 0.34
CA LYS A 36 13.55 17.67 0.18
C LYS A 36 13.26 18.78 1.19
N ALA A 37 11.98 18.98 1.55
CA ALA A 37 11.57 20.02 2.49
C ALA A 37 12.02 19.71 3.94
N ASP A 38 11.89 18.46 4.37
CA ASP A 38 12.28 18.02 5.72
C ASP A 38 13.79 18.11 5.98
N VAL A 39 14.61 17.86 4.96
CA VAL A 39 16.08 17.94 5.06
C VAL A 39 16.54 19.39 5.29
N VAL A 40 15.80 20.37 4.78
CA VAL A 40 16.08 21.80 5.00
C VAL A 40 15.47 22.31 6.32
N ALA A 41 14.33 21.76 6.74
CA ALA A 41 13.61 22.19 7.95
C ALA A 41 14.27 21.74 9.28
N ALA A 42 15.16 20.74 9.26
CA ALA A 42 15.88 20.25 10.45
C ALA A 42 16.99 21.21 10.96
N ARG A 43 16.89 22.52 10.68
CA ARG A 43 17.92 23.53 10.92
C ARG A 43 17.60 24.46 12.10
N ARG A 44 16.98 23.94 13.16
CA ARG A 44 16.90 24.65 14.44
C ARG A 44 17.83 23.95 15.43
N SER A 45 19.10 24.39 15.45
CA SER A 45 20.06 23.95 16.46
C SER A 45 19.70 24.60 17.79
N ASN A 46 19.58 23.77 18.83
CA ASN A 46 19.29 24.26 20.18
C ASN A 46 20.46 25.16 20.64
N PRO A 47 20.22 26.39 21.13
CA PRO A 47 21.28 27.31 21.54
C PRO A 47 22.14 26.73 22.69
N LEU A 48 21.54 25.90 23.55
CA LEU A 48 22.22 25.18 24.62
C LEU A 48 23.36 24.28 24.11
N ALA A 49 23.25 23.75 22.88
CA ALA A 49 24.27 22.89 22.31
C ALA A 49 25.60 23.62 22.05
N TYR A 50 25.53 24.92 21.73
CA TYR A 50 26.71 25.75 21.51
C TYR A 50 27.38 26.11 22.83
N VAL A 51 26.59 26.36 23.89
CA VAL A 51 27.11 26.62 25.24
C VAL A 51 27.86 25.40 25.77
N VAL A 52 27.28 24.20 25.63
CA VAL A 52 27.92 22.93 26.03
C VAL A 52 29.23 22.69 25.25
N ALA A 53 29.24 23.02 23.95
CA ALA A 53 30.44 22.89 23.14
C ALA A 53 31.57 23.82 23.62
N LEU A 54 31.26 25.09 23.87
CA LEU A 54 32.22 26.06 24.38
C LEU A 54 32.74 25.69 25.78
N SER A 55 31.84 25.39 26.73
CA SER A 55 32.21 25.06 28.10
C SER A 55 33.01 23.76 28.18
N GLY A 56 32.64 22.75 27.39
CA GLY A 56 33.35 21.47 27.36
C GLY A 56 34.78 21.60 26.84
N THR A 57 34.98 22.35 25.75
CA THR A 57 36.32 22.59 25.20
C THR A 57 37.19 23.37 26.18
N LEU A 58 36.64 24.36 26.89
CA LEU A 58 37.35 25.10 27.95
C LEU A 58 37.72 24.22 29.14
N VAL A 59 36.81 23.35 29.61
CA VAL A 59 37.06 22.43 30.74
C VAL A 59 38.17 21.44 30.42
N ILE A 60 38.15 20.83 29.24
CA ILE A 60 39.19 19.89 28.82
C ILE A 60 40.54 20.61 28.71
N ALA A 61 40.55 21.85 28.23
CA ALA A 61 41.78 22.65 28.10
C ALA A 61 42.38 22.96 29.48
N GLY A 62 41.52 23.37 30.43
CA GLY A 62 41.94 23.63 31.80
C GLY A 62 42.44 22.38 32.51
N LEU A 63 41.77 21.23 32.32
CA LEU A 63 42.18 19.96 32.90
C LEU A 63 43.55 19.50 32.36
N GLN A 64 43.78 19.64 31.06
CA GLN A 64 45.08 19.31 30.44
C GLN A 64 46.20 20.24 30.90
N LEU A 65 45.91 21.52 31.12
CA LEU A 65 46.90 22.47 31.60
C LEU A 65 47.29 22.19 33.06
N ALA A 66 46.34 21.72 33.87
CA ALA A 66 46.59 21.28 35.25
C ALA A 66 47.37 19.96 35.34
N PHE A 67 47.21 19.06 34.37
CA PHE A 67 47.90 17.76 34.29
C PHE A 67 48.88 17.75 33.12
N SER A 68 50.03 18.41 33.27
CA SER A 68 51.10 18.50 32.25
C SER A 68 51.77 17.15 31.88
N PHE A 69 51.21 16.02 32.31
CA PHE A 69 51.78 14.66 32.23
C PHE A 69 51.11 13.77 31.17
N VAL A 70 50.15 14.28 30.39
CA VAL A 70 49.45 13.50 29.35
C VAL A 70 50.03 13.83 27.97
N GLU A 71 50.82 12.92 27.41
CA GLU A 71 51.57 13.08 26.14
C GLU A 71 50.71 13.18 24.85
N ALA A 72 49.41 13.50 24.93
CA ALA A 72 48.53 13.59 23.75
C ALA A 72 47.38 14.63 23.85
N PRO A 73 47.68 15.93 24.05
CA PRO A 73 46.66 16.96 24.28
C PRO A 73 45.75 17.26 23.07
N LEU A 74 46.29 17.17 21.84
CA LEU A 74 45.52 17.46 20.61
C LEU A 74 44.49 16.38 20.28
N PHE A 75 44.79 15.11 20.54
CA PHE A 75 43.92 13.99 20.18
C PHE A 75 42.66 13.93 21.06
N SER A 76 42.77 14.19 22.36
CA SER A 76 41.63 14.16 23.29
C SER A 76 40.61 15.27 23.01
N MET A 77 41.07 16.46 22.60
CA MET A 77 40.21 17.56 22.15
C MET A 77 39.45 17.23 20.86
N TYR A 78 40.13 16.55 19.93
CA TYR A 78 39.53 16.08 18.68
C TYR A 78 38.42 15.05 18.94
N PHE A 79 38.65 14.04 19.78
CA PHE A 79 37.62 13.04 20.12
C PHE A 79 36.39 13.67 20.79
N PHE A 80 36.58 14.69 21.63
CA PHE A 80 35.47 15.42 22.24
C PHE A 80 34.60 16.15 21.20
N CYS A 81 35.22 16.76 20.18
CA CYS A 81 34.48 17.41 19.09
C CYS A 81 33.63 16.40 18.28
N LEU A 82 34.15 15.19 18.03
CA LEU A 82 33.40 14.14 17.34
C LEU A 82 32.19 13.66 18.16
N LEU A 83 32.34 13.54 19.48
CA LEU A 83 31.24 13.19 20.39
C LEU A 83 30.13 14.25 20.36
N LEU A 84 30.47 15.54 20.49
CA LEU A 84 29.48 16.62 20.43
C LEU A 84 28.73 16.64 19.09
N THR A 85 29.43 16.41 17.98
CA THR A 85 28.84 16.33 16.65
C THR A 85 27.80 15.20 16.56
N ARG A 86 28.04 14.08 17.25
CA ARG A 86 27.14 12.92 17.28
C ARG A 86 25.82 13.17 18.02
N PHE A 87 25.82 14.04 19.02
CA PHE A 87 24.63 14.35 19.83
C PHE A 87 23.90 15.60 19.35
N TYR A 88 24.64 16.63 18.94
CA TYR A 88 24.08 17.96 18.69
C TYR A 88 24.09 18.39 17.23
N GLY A 89 24.62 17.55 16.34
CA GLY A 89 24.63 17.76 14.89
C GLY A 89 25.75 18.67 14.40
N LEU A 90 25.66 19.06 13.13
CA LEU A 90 26.75 19.68 12.37
C LEU A 90 27.19 21.05 12.91
N GLY A 91 26.25 21.89 13.37
CA GLY A 91 26.55 23.27 13.79
C GLY A 91 27.50 23.34 14.99
N PRO A 92 27.15 22.73 16.13
CA PRO A 92 28.01 22.68 17.32
C PRO A 92 29.35 21.97 17.08
N GLY A 93 29.37 20.95 16.21
CA GLY A 93 30.60 20.25 15.82
C GLY A 93 31.63 21.15 15.11
N ILE A 94 31.17 22.01 14.20
CA ILE A 94 32.04 22.99 13.51
C ILE A 94 32.60 24.01 14.51
N VAL A 95 31.76 24.51 15.42
CA VAL A 95 32.19 25.49 16.43
C VAL A 95 33.19 24.87 17.42
N ALA A 96 32.94 23.64 17.87
CA ALA A 96 33.86 22.90 18.73
C ALA A 96 35.21 22.66 18.03
N SER A 97 35.20 22.27 16.76
CA SER A 97 36.41 22.08 15.93
C SER A 97 37.22 23.38 15.79
N LEU A 98 36.57 24.50 15.52
CA LEU A 98 37.23 25.80 15.41
C LEU A 98 37.84 26.23 16.74
N MET A 99 37.09 26.11 17.84
CA MET A 99 37.60 26.41 19.19
C MET A 99 38.74 25.49 19.59
N SER A 100 38.65 24.19 19.30
CA SER A 100 39.72 23.24 19.55
C SER A 100 40.99 23.59 18.78
N THR A 101 40.87 24.09 17.55
CA THR A 101 42.03 24.52 16.75
C THR A 101 42.69 25.75 17.37
N VAL A 102 41.89 26.73 17.81
CA VAL A 102 42.39 27.96 18.44
C VAL A 102 43.08 27.66 19.77
N VAL A 103 42.42 26.89 20.64
CA VAL A 103 42.94 26.49 21.96
C VAL A 103 44.18 25.61 21.80
N GLY A 104 44.15 24.66 20.85
CA GLY A 104 45.28 23.80 20.50
C GLY A 104 46.52 24.60 20.09
N ASN A 105 46.36 25.59 19.19
CA ASN A 105 47.47 26.39 18.69
C ASN A 105 48.08 27.31 19.76
N PHE A 106 47.26 27.87 20.65
CA PHE A 106 47.73 28.85 21.64
C PHE A 106 48.43 28.19 22.84
N PHE A 107 47.89 27.07 23.34
CA PHE A 107 48.35 26.47 24.59
C PHE A 107 49.33 25.29 24.40
N PHE A 108 49.25 24.56 23.29
CA PHE A 108 49.95 23.27 23.15
C PHE A 108 51.02 23.23 22.07
N LEU A 109 51.02 24.16 21.10
CA LEU A 109 52.06 24.24 20.09
C LEU A 109 53.17 25.19 20.53
N MET A 110 54.42 24.72 20.49
CA MET A 110 55.60 25.54 20.80
C MET A 110 55.81 26.60 19.71
N PRO A 111 56.09 27.87 20.02
CA PRO A 111 56.21 28.49 21.36
C PRO A 111 54.86 28.79 22.04
N ILE A 112 54.71 28.31 23.28
CA ILE A 112 53.48 28.40 24.10
C ILE A 112 53.11 29.87 24.35
N GLY A 113 51.82 30.21 24.25
CA GLY A 113 51.31 31.55 24.54
C GLY A 113 51.46 32.56 23.39
N THR A 114 51.92 32.12 22.22
CA THR A 114 51.96 32.94 21.00
C THR A 114 51.29 32.24 19.84
N PHE A 115 50.61 33.01 18.99
CA PHE A 115 49.89 32.48 17.85
C PHE A 115 50.84 32.34 16.65
N SER A 116 51.41 31.14 16.49
CA SER A 116 52.42 30.87 15.45
C SER A 116 51.79 30.25 14.20
N TRP A 117 51.72 31.04 13.12
CA TRP A 117 51.29 30.54 11.79
C TRP A 117 52.47 30.23 10.85
N ARG A 118 53.66 30.72 11.19
CA ARG A 118 54.90 30.50 10.43
C ARG A 118 55.71 29.40 11.08
N GLY A 119 56.21 28.46 10.28
CA GLY A 119 57.03 27.35 10.74
C GLY A 119 56.23 26.05 10.93
N GLN A 120 56.85 25.07 11.62
CA GLN A 120 56.33 23.70 11.75
C GLN A 120 54.95 23.64 12.46
N SER A 121 54.69 24.52 13.43
CA SER A 121 53.41 24.61 14.16
C SER A 121 52.22 25.01 13.27
N GLY A 122 52.43 25.91 12.31
CA GLY A 122 51.39 26.34 11.37
C GLY A 122 50.88 25.18 10.50
N TYR A 123 51.78 24.28 10.07
CA TYR A 123 51.40 23.08 9.31
C TYR A 123 50.57 22.11 10.15
N PHE A 124 50.93 21.89 11.42
CA PHE A 124 50.16 21.04 12.32
C PHE A 124 48.76 21.59 12.61
N THR A 125 48.63 22.91 12.83
CA THR A 125 47.33 23.57 13.03
C THR A 125 46.46 23.48 11.78
N ALA A 126 47.03 23.70 10.59
CA ALA A 126 46.30 23.57 9.34
C ALA A 126 45.83 22.13 9.08
N LEU A 127 46.70 21.14 9.29
CA LEU A 127 46.36 19.72 9.14
C LEU A 127 45.26 19.31 10.13
N PHE A 128 45.36 19.74 11.39
CA PHE A 128 44.37 19.45 12.41
C PHE A 128 43.00 20.04 12.06
N ALA A 129 42.96 21.32 11.67
CA ALA A 129 41.72 22.00 11.27
C ALA A 129 41.07 21.36 10.04
N MET A 130 41.88 20.91 9.07
CA MET A 130 41.39 20.19 7.90
C MET A 130 40.79 18.84 8.30
N MET A 131 41.52 18.05 9.10
CA MET A 131 41.05 16.73 9.55
C MET A 131 39.80 16.81 10.42
N SER A 132 39.72 17.75 11.35
CA SER A 132 38.53 17.95 12.19
C SER A 132 37.32 18.38 11.37
N SER A 133 37.50 19.25 10.38
CA SER A 133 36.43 19.66 9.46
C SER A 133 35.92 18.49 8.62
N ILE A 134 36.82 17.67 8.06
CA ILE A 134 36.48 16.49 7.27
C ILE A 134 35.72 15.47 8.13
N SER A 135 36.20 15.17 9.34
CA SER A 135 35.57 14.19 10.21
C SER A 135 34.19 14.63 10.71
N VAL A 136 34.02 15.90 11.06
CA VAL A 136 32.71 16.47 11.43
C VAL A 136 31.73 16.40 10.24
N ALA A 137 32.19 16.74 9.03
CA ALA A 137 31.38 16.65 7.82
C ALA A 137 30.99 15.20 7.49
N MET A 138 31.93 14.25 7.60
CA MET A 138 31.72 12.83 7.35
C MET A 138 30.75 12.20 8.38
N LEU A 139 30.90 12.49 9.67
CA LEU A 139 29.96 12.02 10.70
C LEU A 139 28.55 12.56 10.47
N ALA A 140 28.44 13.85 10.14
CA ALA A 140 27.14 14.47 9.89
C ALA A 140 26.47 13.90 8.63
N SER A 141 27.23 13.59 7.58
CA SER A 141 26.67 12.97 6.37
C SER A 141 26.15 11.57 6.68
N VAL A 142 26.96 10.73 7.34
CA VAL A 142 26.56 9.36 7.74
C VAL A 142 25.31 9.36 8.61
N GLN A 143 25.19 10.27 9.57
CA GLN A 143 24.00 10.39 10.41
C GLN A 143 22.75 10.79 9.61
N ARG A 144 22.88 11.71 8.64
CA ARG A 144 21.77 12.09 7.76
C ARG A 144 21.31 10.89 6.92
N TYR A 145 22.24 10.10 6.39
CA TYR A 145 21.91 8.87 5.66
C TYR A 145 21.18 7.86 6.56
N ALA A 146 21.67 7.64 7.79
CA ALA A 146 21.01 6.73 8.73
C ALA A 146 19.59 7.18 9.12
N LEU A 147 19.37 8.48 9.32
CA LEU A 147 18.03 9.03 9.59
C LEU A 147 17.10 8.91 8.37
N ALA A 148 17.62 9.19 7.17
CA ALA A 148 16.87 9.04 5.93
C ALA A 148 16.44 7.59 5.71
N GLN A 149 17.35 6.63 5.93
CA GLN A 149 17.06 5.20 5.82
C GLN A 149 15.98 4.75 6.81
N LYS A 150 16.06 5.20 8.08
CA LYS A 150 15.02 4.90 9.08
C LYS A 150 13.64 5.44 8.68
N LYS A 151 13.58 6.62 8.06
CA LYS A 151 12.31 7.17 7.55
C LYS A 151 11.78 6.32 6.40
N LEU A 152 12.63 5.93 5.45
CA LEU A 152 12.23 5.09 4.31
C LEU A 152 11.65 3.75 4.75
N LEU A 153 12.31 3.06 5.67
CA LEU A 153 11.81 1.79 6.23
C LEU A 153 10.43 1.96 6.91
N LYS A 154 10.22 3.06 7.63
CA LYS A 154 8.89 3.36 8.23
C LYS A 154 7.81 3.61 7.17
N TYR A 155 8.16 4.26 6.06
CA TYR A 155 7.21 4.46 4.96
C TYR A 155 6.88 3.15 4.27
N GLU A 156 7.88 2.30 4.03
CA GLU A 156 7.70 0.97 3.44
C GLU A 156 6.77 0.11 4.31
N GLN A 157 7.02 0.05 5.62
CA GLN A 157 6.14 -0.64 6.57
C GLN A 157 4.71 -0.09 6.53
N LYS A 158 4.55 1.24 6.48
CA LYS A 158 3.22 1.85 6.43
C LYS A 158 2.47 1.53 5.13
N ILE A 159 3.17 1.49 4.00
CA ILE A 159 2.59 1.11 2.70
C ILE A 159 2.19 -0.36 2.71
N SER A 160 3.06 -1.26 3.21
CA SER A 160 2.76 -2.68 3.35
C SER A 160 1.50 -2.91 4.20
N GLN A 161 1.40 -2.27 5.37
CA GLN A 161 0.21 -2.37 6.23
C GLN A 161 -1.06 -1.85 5.54
N GLN A 162 -0.97 -0.74 4.81
CA GLN A 162 -2.11 -0.19 4.07
C GLN A 162 -2.55 -1.12 2.93
N ASN A 163 -1.61 -1.72 2.21
CA ASN A 163 -1.89 -2.67 1.15
C ASN A 163 -2.56 -3.93 1.69
N GLU A 164 -2.07 -4.48 2.81
CA GLU A 164 -2.67 -5.64 3.46
C GLU A 164 -4.10 -5.35 3.94
N ALA A 165 -4.32 -4.20 4.60
CA ALA A 165 -5.65 -3.80 5.03
C ALA A 165 -6.62 -3.61 3.85
N LEU A 166 -6.14 -3.02 2.74
CA LEU A 166 -6.93 -2.86 1.53
C LEU A 166 -7.26 -4.20 0.88
N ALA A 167 -6.29 -5.12 0.79
CA ALA A 167 -6.49 -6.46 0.25
C ALA A 167 -7.55 -7.23 1.06
N GLN A 168 -7.47 -7.16 2.39
CA GLN A 168 -8.47 -7.77 3.28
C GLN A 168 -9.85 -7.13 3.11
N ALA A 169 -9.93 -5.81 2.96
CA ALA A 169 -11.20 -5.12 2.74
C ALA A 169 -11.84 -5.51 1.39
N LEU A 170 -11.03 -5.64 0.34
CA LEU A 170 -11.48 -6.12 -0.97
C LEU A 170 -11.97 -7.56 -0.90
N GLN A 171 -11.22 -8.45 -0.24
CA GLN A 171 -11.64 -9.85 -0.07
C GLN A 171 -12.97 -9.96 0.69
N LYS A 172 -13.15 -9.18 1.76
CA LYS A 172 -14.42 -9.11 2.49
C LYS A 172 -15.57 -8.59 1.62
N ALA A 173 -15.32 -7.57 0.81
CA ALA A 173 -16.33 -7.02 -0.09
C ALA A 173 -16.73 -8.01 -1.19
N VAL A 174 -15.77 -8.76 -1.75
CA VAL A 174 -16.04 -9.83 -2.73
C VAL A 174 -16.85 -10.95 -2.08
N SER A 175 -16.44 -11.44 -0.92
CA SER A 175 -17.19 -12.47 -0.18
C SER A 175 -18.61 -12.02 0.12
N ALA A 176 -18.79 -10.81 0.64
CA ALA A 176 -20.12 -10.28 0.96
C ALA A 176 -21.01 -10.13 -0.28
N ARG A 177 -20.43 -9.76 -1.43
CA ARG A 177 -21.15 -9.72 -2.72
C ARG A 177 -21.61 -11.12 -3.11
N ASP A 178 -20.73 -12.10 -3.04
CA ASP A 178 -21.04 -13.46 -3.47
C ASP A 178 -22.09 -14.10 -2.54
N ASP A 179 -22.01 -13.86 -1.23
CA ASP A 179 -23.01 -14.25 -0.23
C ASP A 179 -24.38 -13.62 -0.52
N PHE A 180 -24.41 -12.32 -0.79
CA PHE A 180 -25.64 -11.64 -1.17
C PHE A 180 -26.27 -12.23 -2.43
N LEU A 181 -25.48 -12.49 -3.48
CA LEU A 181 -25.98 -13.06 -4.73
C LEU A 181 -26.59 -14.44 -4.55
N ALA A 182 -26.03 -15.26 -3.66
CA ALA A 182 -26.56 -16.58 -3.40
C ALA A 182 -27.86 -16.56 -2.61
N VAL A 183 -27.91 -15.77 -1.55
CA VAL A 183 -29.14 -15.60 -0.78
C VAL A 183 -30.24 -15.05 -1.69
N ALA A 184 -29.95 -13.99 -2.44
CA ALA A 184 -30.92 -13.41 -3.38
C ALA A 184 -31.36 -14.42 -4.45
N GLY A 185 -30.45 -15.19 -5.03
CA GLY A 185 -30.79 -16.20 -6.04
C GLY A 185 -31.68 -17.31 -5.49
N HIS A 186 -31.41 -17.81 -4.28
CA HIS A 186 -32.24 -18.84 -3.65
C HIS A 186 -33.64 -18.31 -3.31
N GLU A 187 -33.73 -17.11 -2.75
CA GLU A 187 -35.00 -16.44 -2.45
C GLU A 187 -35.81 -16.11 -3.72
N LEU A 188 -35.13 -15.88 -4.86
CA LEU A 188 -35.78 -15.68 -6.16
C LEU A 188 -36.18 -16.99 -6.85
N LYS A 189 -35.45 -18.09 -6.64
CA LYS A 189 -35.75 -19.39 -7.25
C LYS A 189 -37.12 -19.91 -6.82
N THR A 190 -37.43 -19.86 -5.54
CA THR A 190 -38.72 -20.33 -5.00
C THR A 190 -39.94 -19.67 -5.67
N PRO A 191 -40.07 -18.33 -5.73
CA PRO A 191 -41.19 -17.68 -6.40
C PRO A 191 -41.19 -17.89 -7.91
N VAL A 192 -40.03 -17.94 -8.58
CA VAL A 192 -39.95 -18.22 -10.02
C VAL A 192 -40.39 -19.65 -10.34
N THR A 193 -40.00 -20.64 -9.54
CA THR A 193 -40.47 -22.02 -9.69
C THR A 193 -41.99 -22.12 -9.52
N ALA A 194 -42.55 -21.42 -8.53
CA ALA A 194 -44.00 -21.37 -8.33
C ALA A 194 -44.73 -20.75 -9.55
N LEU A 195 -44.22 -19.65 -10.10
CA LEU A 195 -44.77 -19.01 -11.29
C LEU A 195 -44.65 -19.89 -12.53
N SER A 196 -43.50 -20.56 -12.74
CA SER A 196 -43.32 -21.50 -13.86
C SER A 196 -44.31 -22.66 -13.78
N LEU A 197 -44.52 -23.24 -12.59
CA LEU A 197 -45.51 -24.31 -12.39
C LEU A 197 -46.93 -23.86 -12.73
N GLN A 198 -47.33 -22.67 -12.28
CA GLN A 198 -48.64 -22.10 -12.61
C GLN A 198 -48.78 -21.82 -14.11
N ALA A 199 -47.74 -21.28 -14.74
CA ALA A 199 -47.73 -20.98 -16.16
C ALA A 199 -47.83 -22.25 -17.02
N GLN A 200 -47.08 -23.29 -16.68
CA GLN A 200 -47.14 -24.60 -17.33
C GLN A 200 -48.51 -25.28 -17.14
N ALA A 201 -49.10 -25.20 -15.94
CA ALA A 201 -50.43 -25.74 -15.68
C ALA A 201 -51.50 -25.05 -16.54
N CYS A 202 -51.43 -23.72 -16.66
CA CYS A 202 -52.31 -22.95 -17.55
C CYS A 202 -52.11 -23.34 -19.03
N GLN A 203 -50.85 -23.49 -19.47
CA GLN A 203 -50.52 -23.90 -20.83
C GLN A 203 -51.12 -25.27 -21.18
N ARG A 204 -51.04 -26.24 -20.27
CA ARG A 204 -51.65 -27.57 -20.46
C ARG A 204 -53.17 -27.49 -20.60
N ARG A 205 -53.83 -26.64 -19.80
CA ARG A 205 -55.28 -26.41 -19.89
C ARG A 205 -55.66 -25.76 -21.22
N LEU A 206 -54.93 -24.74 -21.66
CA LEU A 206 -55.13 -24.07 -22.94
C LEU A 206 -54.95 -25.04 -24.13
N LYS A 207 -53.84 -25.78 -24.16
CA LYS A 207 -53.59 -26.81 -25.19
C LYS A 207 -54.68 -27.87 -25.26
N LYS A 208 -55.22 -28.29 -24.10
CA LYS A 208 -56.32 -29.27 -24.04
C LYS A 208 -57.65 -28.67 -24.52
N ALA A 209 -57.92 -27.40 -24.23
CA ALA A 209 -59.11 -26.70 -24.68
C ALA A 209 -59.10 -26.41 -26.20
N SER A 210 -57.91 -26.24 -26.78
CA SER A 210 -57.72 -26.03 -28.23
C SER A 210 -57.53 -27.33 -29.02
N ALA A 211 -57.55 -28.49 -28.38
CA ALA A 211 -57.32 -29.77 -29.05
C ALA A 211 -58.43 -30.07 -30.07
N GLY A 212 -58.06 -30.18 -31.36
CA GLY A 212 -59.00 -30.43 -32.47
C GLY A 212 -59.62 -29.18 -33.10
N ARG A 213 -59.18 -27.97 -32.71
CA ARG A 213 -59.52 -26.69 -33.37
C ARG A 213 -58.33 -26.12 -34.14
N GLU A 214 -58.58 -25.14 -35.01
CA GLU A 214 -57.54 -24.32 -35.63
C GLU A 214 -56.59 -23.73 -34.56
N PRO A 215 -55.31 -23.49 -34.90
CA PRO A 215 -54.31 -22.99 -33.95
C PRO A 215 -54.77 -21.68 -33.29
N ASP A 216 -54.93 -21.70 -31.97
CA ASP A 216 -55.32 -20.52 -31.20
C ASP A 216 -54.07 -19.65 -30.93
N PRO A 217 -54.00 -18.40 -31.43
CA PRO A 217 -52.88 -17.49 -31.20
C PRO A 217 -52.64 -17.18 -29.71
N ALA A 218 -53.63 -17.40 -28.84
CA ALA A 218 -53.47 -17.30 -27.39
C ALA A 218 -52.55 -18.41 -26.82
N VAL A 219 -52.63 -19.63 -27.36
CA VAL A 219 -51.77 -20.76 -26.96
C VAL A 219 -50.31 -20.49 -27.30
N GLU A 220 -50.09 -19.93 -28.49
CA GLU A 220 -48.75 -19.58 -28.96
C GLU A 220 -48.13 -18.42 -28.16
N THR A 221 -48.95 -17.40 -27.85
CA THR A 221 -48.55 -16.26 -27.02
C THR A 221 -48.25 -16.68 -25.58
N TRP A 222 -49.06 -17.56 -25.00
CA TRP A 222 -48.77 -18.15 -23.69
C TRP A 222 -47.52 -19.04 -23.71
N GLY A 223 -47.31 -19.80 -24.79
CA GLY A 223 -46.09 -20.58 -24.98
C GLY A 223 -44.82 -19.74 -24.98
N ARG A 224 -44.87 -18.50 -25.50
CA ARG A 224 -43.76 -17.54 -25.41
C ARG A 224 -43.48 -17.10 -23.97
N GLN A 225 -44.53 -16.87 -23.17
CA GLN A 225 -44.41 -16.51 -21.75
C GLN A 225 -43.74 -17.63 -20.93
N VAL A 226 -44.17 -18.88 -21.13
CA VAL A 226 -43.58 -20.06 -20.46
C VAL A 226 -42.09 -20.19 -20.79
N ARG A 227 -41.71 -20.09 -22.08
CA ARG A 227 -40.30 -20.10 -22.48
C ARG A 227 -39.49 -18.95 -21.85
N GLY A 228 -40.10 -17.79 -21.63
CA GLY A 228 -39.46 -16.67 -20.94
C GLY A 228 -39.17 -16.96 -19.47
N LEU A 229 -40.11 -17.60 -18.76
CA LEU A 229 -39.93 -18.02 -17.36
C LEU A 229 -38.87 -19.12 -17.23
N ASP A 230 -38.85 -20.08 -18.15
CA ASP A 230 -37.84 -21.15 -18.13
C ASP A 230 -36.43 -20.57 -18.33
N ARG A 231 -36.26 -19.64 -19.27
CA ARG A 231 -34.98 -18.91 -19.45
C ARG A 231 -34.56 -18.13 -18.20
N LEU A 232 -35.50 -17.49 -17.52
CA LEU A 232 -35.22 -16.77 -16.28
C LEU A 232 -34.76 -17.74 -15.17
N SER A 233 -35.39 -18.91 -15.06
CA SER A 233 -34.97 -19.95 -14.12
C SER A 233 -33.54 -20.41 -14.41
N THR A 234 -33.21 -20.69 -15.68
CA THR A 234 -31.86 -21.08 -16.09
C THR A 234 -30.82 -20.02 -15.73
N LEU A 235 -31.11 -18.73 -15.97
CA LEU A 235 -30.21 -17.64 -15.61
C LEU A 235 -29.99 -17.52 -14.09
N ILE A 236 -31.02 -17.76 -13.29
CA ILE A 236 -30.90 -17.78 -11.83
C ILE A 236 -30.04 -18.96 -11.38
N ASP A 237 -30.24 -20.13 -11.97
CA ASP A 237 -29.44 -21.33 -11.68
C ASP A 237 -27.97 -21.11 -12.05
N GLU A 238 -27.67 -20.59 -13.24
CA GLU A 238 -26.30 -20.24 -13.66
C GLU A 238 -25.64 -19.22 -12.71
N LEU A 239 -26.38 -18.20 -12.27
CA LEU A 239 -25.88 -17.21 -11.31
C LEU A 239 -25.55 -17.85 -9.95
N LEU A 240 -26.41 -18.74 -9.47
CA LEU A 240 -26.22 -19.47 -8.22
C LEU A 240 -25.03 -20.43 -8.31
N ASP A 241 -24.86 -21.11 -9.43
CA ASP A 241 -23.74 -22.02 -9.68
C ASP A 241 -22.41 -21.25 -9.66
N VAL A 242 -22.32 -20.13 -10.39
CA VAL A 242 -21.11 -19.27 -10.39
C VAL A 242 -20.80 -18.74 -8.98
N SER A 243 -21.83 -18.35 -8.21
CA SER A 243 -21.67 -17.91 -6.82
C SER A 243 -21.19 -19.05 -5.90
N GLY A 244 -21.71 -20.28 -6.08
CA GLY A 244 -21.28 -21.47 -5.36
C GLY A 244 -19.83 -21.87 -5.65
N ILE A 245 -19.43 -21.83 -6.94
CA ILE A 245 -18.08 -22.13 -7.40
C ILE A 245 -17.07 -21.13 -6.83
N ASN A 246 -17.36 -19.82 -6.90
CA ASN A 246 -16.46 -18.78 -6.39
C ASN A 246 -16.21 -18.88 -4.87
N ARG A 247 -17.16 -19.43 -4.11
CA ARG A 247 -16.99 -19.72 -2.68
C ARG A 247 -16.31 -21.05 -2.38
N GLY A 248 -15.92 -21.83 -3.39
CA GLY A 248 -15.33 -23.15 -3.24
C GLY A 248 -16.31 -24.24 -2.79
N HIS A 249 -17.62 -24.01 -2.93
CA HIS A 249 -18.67 -24.90 -2.44
C HIS A 249 -19.19 -25.87 -3.53
N LEU A 250 -18.40 -26.13 -4.57
CA LEU A 250 -18.72 -27.10 -5.62
C LEU A 250 -18.54 -28.52 -5.07
N SER A 251 -19.61 -29.08 -4.49
CA SER A 251 -19.65 -30.48 -4.05
C SER A 251 -19.87 -31.40 -5.25
N LEU A 252 -18.82 -32.11 -5.67
CA LEU A 252 -18.91 -33.14 -6.69
C LEU A 252 -19.23 -34.49 -6.04
N ASN A 253 -20.38 -35.08 -6.40
CA ASN A 253 -20.68 -36.46 -6.06
C ASN A 253 -20.10 -37.35 -7.16
N LEU A 254 -18.96 -37.97 -6.88
CA LEU A 254 -18.27 -38.84 -7.84
C LEU A 254 -18.93 -40.22 -7.85
N GLU A 255 -19.44 -40.64 -8.99
CA GLU A 255 -20.02 -41.97 -9.23
C GLU A 255 -19.48 -42.57 -10.53
N SER A 256 -19.51 -43.91 -10.62
CA SER A 256 -19.16 -44.61 -11.87
C SER A 256 -20.28 -44.42 -12.88
N LEU A 257 -19.94 -43.88 -14.04
CA LEU A 257 -20.86 -43.46 -15.08
C LEU A 257 -20.34 -43.92 -16.45
N ASP A 258 -21.25 -44.33 -17.34
CA ASP A 258 -20.93 -44.53 -18.75
C ASP A 258 -20.93 -43.18 -19.50
N LEU A 259 -19.77 -42.80 -20.04
CA LEU A 259 -19.61 -41.60 -20.84
C LEU A 259 -20.43 -41.65 -22.14
N CYS A 260 -20.62 -42.83 -22.73
CA CYS A 260 -21.43 -42.98 -23.94
C CYS A 260 -22.88 -42.59 -23.68
N ASP A 261 -23.43 -43.00 -22.54
CA ASP A 261 -24.81 -42.66 -22.15
C ASP A 261 -24.99 -41.15 -21.96
N VAL A 262 -24.06 -40.48 -21.29
CA VAL A 262 -24.13 -39.01 -21.11
C VAL A 262 -24.01 -38.27 -22.44
N VAL A 263 -23.10 -38.69 -23.31
CA VAL A 263 -22.94 -38.06 -24.63
C VAL A 263 -24.22 -38.24 -25.46
N HIS A 264 -24.82 -39.43 -25.45
CA HIS A 264 -26.10 -39.66 -26.12
C HIS A 264 -27.24 -38.82 -25.52
N GLU A 265 -27.32 -38.71 -24.19
CA GLU A 265 -28.31 -37.87 -23.51
C GLU A 265 -28.16 -36.40 -23.91
N VAL A 266 -26.94 -35.86 -23.90
CA VAL A 266 -26.65 -34.47 -24.27
C VAL A 266 -26.99 -34.23 -25.75
N VAL A 267 -26.58 -35.12 -26.66
CA VAL A 267 -26.89 -34.97 -28.08
C VAL A 267 -28.40 -35.03 -28.34
N ALA A 268 -29.13 -35.92 -27.68
CA ALA A 268 -30.59 -35.98 -27.77
C ALA A 268 -31.26 -34.71 -27.22
N ARG A 269 -30.71 -34.09 -26.18
CA ARG A 269 -31.23 -32.84 -25.60
C ARG A 269 -31.06 -31.63 -26.51
N TYR A 270 -29.99 -31.60 -27.32
CA TYR A 270 -29.64 -30.47 -28.19
C TYR A 270 -29.98 -30.69 -29.67
N SER A 271 -30.46 -31.88 -30.07
CA SER A 271 -30.79 -32.20 -31.46
C SER A 271 -31.81 -31.25 -32.06
N ASP A 272 -32.85 -30.89 -31.30
CA ASP A 272 -33.92 -30.01 -31.77
C ASP A 272 -33.41 -28.58 -31.99
N VAL A 273 -32.55 -28.08 -31.09
CA VAL A 273 -31.93 -26.75 -31.18
C VAL A 273 -30.91 -26.69 -32.33
N ALA A 274 -30.18 -27.78 -32.56
CA ALA A 274 -29.24 -27.88 -33.66
C ALA A 274 -29.94 -27.95 -35.02
N ALA A 275 -31.08 -28.65 -35.10
CA ALA A 275 -31.93 -28.72 -36.29
C ALA A 275 -32.47 -27.33 -36.66
N ASP A 276 -32.93 -26.55 -35.67
CA ASP A 276 -33.35 -25.16 -35.86
C ASP A 276 -32.22 -24.23 -36.33
N SER A 277 -30.96 -24.63 -36.11
CA SER A 277 -29.75 -23.85 -36.42
C SER A 277 -28.98 -24.36 -37.66
N CYS A 278 -29.53 -25.33 -38.40
CA CYS A 278 -28.88 -26.00 -39.54
C CYS A 278 -27.51 -26.66 -39.19
N CYS A 279 -27.30 -27.07 -37.95
CA CYS A 279 -26.09 -27.77 -37.52
C CYS A 279 -26.35 -29.28 -37.37
N GLN A 280 -25.42 -30.11 -37.84
CA GLN A 280 -25.41 -31.55 -37.56
C GLN A 280 -24.63 -31.84 -36.29
N VAL A 281 -25.24 -32.61 -35.38
CA VAL A 281 -24.60 -33.14 -34.17
C VAL A 281 -24.48 -34.65 -34.33
N SER A 282 -23.26 -35.18 -34.27
CA SER A 282 -22.95 -36.61 -34.37
C SER A 282 -22.21 -37.09 -33.12
N VAL A 283 -22.53 -38.30 -32.66
CA VAL A 283 -21.80 -39.03 -31.60
C VAL A 283 -20.79 -39.97 -32.24
#